data_AF-A0A960D8W0-F1
#
_entry.id   AF-A0A960D8W0-F1
#
_cell.length_a   1.000
_cell.length_b   1.000
_cell.length_c   1.000
_cell.angle_alpha   90.00
_cell.angle_beta   90.00
_cell.angle_gamma   90.00
#
_symmetry.space_group_name_H-M   'P 1'
#
loop_
_entity.id
_entity.type
_entity.pdbx_description
1 polymer ?
#
loop_
_entity_poly.entity_id
_entity_poly.type
_entity_poly.pdbx_seq_one_letter_code
_entity_poly.pdbx_strand_id
1 'polypeptide(L)' 'DRLAEEMVGRNVLYGRWTFQIVEEFDDNYWSVLREHERSVRAELTGGARHVYEAEMKDDRRTRGRPGHEAAP' A
#
# COMPACT_ATOMS: atom_id res chain seq x y z
N ASP A 1 -31.05 -11.50 -15.91
CA ASP A 1 -30.78 -12.82 -16.52
C ASP A 1 -29.49 -12.82 -17.33
N ARG A 2 -29.40 -12.18 -18.51
CA ARG A 2 -28.19 -12.20 -19.37
C ARG A 2 -26.86 -11.82 -18.69
N LEU A 3 -26.84 -10.73 -17.91
CA LEU A 3 -25.60 -10.32 -17.21
C LEU A 3 -25.15 -11.33 -16.16
N ALA A 4 -26.09 -12.00 -15.49
CA ALA A 4 -25.75 -13.02 -14.51
C ALA A 4 -25.11 -14.23 -15.20
N GLU A 5 -25.68 -14.67 -16.32
CA GLU A 5 -25.17 -15.77 -17.12
C GLU A 5 -23.78 -15.48 -17.72
N GLU A 6 -23.56 -14.27 -18.22
CA GLU A 6 -22.31 -13.92 -18.90
C GLU A 6 -21.18 -13.51 -17.97
N MET A 7 -21.47 -13.00 -16.76
CA MET A 7 -20.46 -12.43 -15.87
C MET A 7 -20.19 -13.27 -14.64
N VAL A 8 -21.19 -13.98 -14.09
CA VAL A 8 -20.98 -14.80 -12.88
C VAL A 8 -20.17 -16.04 -13.24
N GLY A 9 -19.06 -16.26 -12.54
CA GLY A 9 -18.16 -17.40 -12.79
C GLY A 9 -17.26 -17.23 -14.02
N ARG A 10 -17.33 -16.08 -14.72
CA ARG A 10 -16.43 -15.79 -15.82
C ARG A 10 -15.01 -15.57 -15.29
N ASN A 11 -14.06 -16.34 -15.83
CA ASN A 11 -12.65 -16.17 -15.51
C ASN A 11 -12.10 -14.89 -16.15
N VAL A 12 -11.37 -14.11 -15.35
CA VAL A 12 -10.69 -12.90 -15.83
C VAL A 12 -9.49 -13.25 -16.72
N LEU A 13 -8.80 -14.35 -16.42
CA LEU A 13 -7.71 -14.90 -17.22
C LEU A 13 -8.02 -16.35 -17.60
N TYR A 14 -7.55 -16.76 -18.79
CA TYR A 14 -7.76 -18.14 -19.25
C TYR A 14 -7.16 -19.15 -18.27
N GLY A 15 -7.95 -20.16 -17.92
CA GLY A 15 -7.52 -21.26 -17.04
C GLY A 15 -7.31 -20.88 -15.56
N ARG A 16 -7.72 -19.68 -15.13
CA ARG A 16 -7.55 -19.24 -13.73
C ARG A 16 -8.82 -18.64 -13.16
N TRP A 17 -9.19 -19.08 -11.98
CA TRP A 17 -10.24 -18.45 -11.19
C TRP A 17 -9.75 -17.12 -10.62
N THR A 18 -10.65 -16.15 -10.45
CA THR A 18 -10.29 -14.81 -9.98
C THR A 18 -9.57 -14.83 -8.64
N PHE A 19 -9.96 -15.69 -7.70
CA PHE A 19 -9.26 -15.76 -6.41
C PHE A 19 -7.81 -16.28 -6.57
N GLN A 20 -7.56 -17.24 -7.46
CA GLN A 20 -6.19 -17.73 -7.73
C GLN A 20 -5.31 -16.61 -8.29
N ILE A 21 -5.88 -15.72 -9.10
CA ILE A 21 -5.16 -14.55 -9.61
C ILE A 21 -4.75 -13.62 -8.46
N VAL A 22 -5.67 -13.38 -7.52
CA VAL A 22 -5.40 -12.51 -6.35
C VAL A 22 -4.36 -13.16 -5.43
N GLU A 23 -4.51 -14.44 -5.12
CA GLU A 23 -3.57 -15.20 -4.28
C GLU A 23 -2.18 -15.26 -4.91
N GLU A 24 -2.06 -15.64 -6.19
CA GLU A 24 -0.77 -15.68 -6.86
C GLU A 24 -0.12 -14.30 -6.96
N PHE A 25 -0.91 -13.23 -7.14
CA PHE A 25 -0.39 -11.86 -7.12
C PHE A 25 0.12 -11.48 -5.73
N ASP A 26 -0.61 -11.84 -4.68
CA ASP A 26 -0.19 -11.58 -3.30
C ASP A 26 1.12 -12.31 -2.97
N ASP A 27 1.15 -13.62 -3.23
CA ASP A 27 2.26 -14.50 -2.89
C ASP A 27 3.53 -14.18 -3.70
N ASN A 28 3.40 -14.01 -5.02
CA ASN A 28 4.56 -13.97 -5.90
C ASN A 28 5.07 -12.55 -6.20
N TYR A 29 4.22 -11.53 -6.03
CA TYR A 29 4.60 -10.16 -6.38
C TYR A 29 4.47 -9.21 -5.20
N TRP A 30 3.26 -9.07 -4.65
CA TRP A 30 2.99 -8.04 -3.66
C TRP A 30 3.77 -8.25 -2.36
N SER A 31 3.74 -9.46 -1.80
CA SER A 31 4.42 -9.77 -0.55
C SER A 31 5.93 -9.63 -0.68
N VAL A 32 6.53 -10.12 -1.77
CA VAL A 32 7.96 -10.00 -2.08
C VAL A 32 8.37 -8.53 -2.21
N LEU A 33 7.65 -7.74 -3.02
CA LEU A 33 7.93 -6.32 -3.19
C LEU A 33 7.82 -5.57 -1.85
N ARG A 34 6.80 -5.89 -1.06
CA ARG A 34 6.56 -5.25 0.24
C ARG A 34 7.62 -5.58 1.27
N GLU A 35 8.24 -6.76 1.20
CA GLU A 35 9.41 -7.09 2.01
C GLU A 35 10.62 -6.22 1.63
N HIS A 36 10.92 -6.09 0.34
CA HIS A 36 11.98 -5.20 -0.12
C HIS A 36 11.73 -3.74 0.29
N GLU A 37 10.50 -3.26 0.14
CA GLU A 37 10.10 -1.92 0.57
C GLU A 37 10.35 -1.71 2.08
N ARG A 38 9.96 -2.68 2.91
CA ARG A 38 10.22 -2.63 4.36
C ARG A 38 11.72 -2.60 4.67
N SER A 39 12.53 -3.39 3.96
CA SER A 39 13.98 -3.40 4.14
C SER A 39 14.59 -2.05 3.81
N VAL A 40 14.24 -1.47 2.66
CA VAL A 40 14.72 -0.15 2.25
C VAL A 40 14.28 0.92 3.24
N ARG A 41 13.04 0.88 3.72
CA ARG A 41 12.55 1.80 4.75
C ARG A 41 13.30 1.63 6.07
N ALA A 42 13.59 0.39 6.48
CA ALA A 42 14.36 0.13 7.68
C ALA A 42 15.78 0.71 7.57
N GLU A 43 16.43 0.53 6.42
CA GLU A 43 17.80 1.02 6.17
C GLU A 43 17.87 2.55 6.10
N LEU A 44 16.96 3.18 5.35
CA LEU A 44 17.05 4.61 5.04
C LEU A 44 16.39 5.51 6.09
N THR A 45 15.36 5.01 6.79
CA THR A 45 14.56 5.84 7.72
C THR A 45 14.44 5.25 9.12
N GLY A 46 15.15 4.15 9.41
CA GLY A 46 14.99 3.44 10.68
C GLY A 46 13.59 2.84 10.85
N GLY A 47 12.86 2.61 9.76
CA GLY A 47 11.50 2.09 9.78
C GLY A 47 10.41 3.15 10.00
N ALA A 48 10.76 4.44 10.03
CA ALA A 48 9.79 5.51 10.13
C ALA A 48 8.82 5.49 8.94
N ARG A 49 7.52 5.57 9.25
CA ARG A 49 6.45 5.69 8.26
C ARG A 49 6.08 7.16 8.10
N HIS A 50 5.60 7.51 6.91
CA HIS A 50 5.09 8.86 6.60
C HIS A 50 6.14 9.97 6.79
N VAL A 51 7.41 9.70 6.46
CA VAL A 51 8.50 10.68 6.58
C VAL A 51 8.18 11.94 5.78
N TYR A 52 7.73 11.77 4.54
CA TYR A 52 7.38 12.90 3.67
C TYR A 52 6.21 13.73 4.22
N GLU A 53 5.16 13.09 4.75
CA GLU A 53 4.04 13.80 5.37
C GLU A 53 4.46 14.50 6.67
N ALA A 54 5.39 13.93 7.42
CA ALA A 54 5.97 14.55 8.61
C ALA A 54 6.79 15.80 8.24
N GLU A 55 7.65 15.71 7.22
CA GLU A 55 8.41 16.85 6.69
C GLU A 55 7.47 17.95 6.18
N MET A 56 6.44 17.56 5.41
CA MET A 56 5.43 18.49 4.91
C MET A 56 4.65 19.17 6.04
N LYS A 57 4.37 18.45 7.13
CA LYS A 57 3.73 19.03 8.32
C LYS A 57 4.68 20.01 9.02
N ASP A 58 5.95 19.65 9.22
CA ASP A 58 6.95 20.51 9.86
C ASP A 58 7.14 21.82 9.09
N ASP A 59 7.18 21.76 7.76
CA ASP A 59 7.28 22.93 6.89
C ASP A 59 6.06 23.86 7.01
N ARG A 60 4.86 23.30 7.18
CA ARG A 60 3.59 24.05 7.17
C ARG A 60 3.12 24.50 8.56
N ARG A 61 3.71 24.01 9.65
CA ARG A 61 3.22 24.31 11.01
C ARG A 61 3.52 25.75 11.43
N THR A 62 2.64 26.32 12.23
CA THR A 62 2.88 27.61 12.88
C THR A 62 3.81 27.41 14.08
N ARG A 63 5.08 27.82 13.94
CA ARG A 63 6.09 27.65 14.99
C ARG A 63 5.69 28.42 16.27
N GLY A 64 5.81 27.77 17.42
CA GLY A 64 5.54 28.35 18.75
C GLY A 64 4.07 28.35 19.18
N ARG A 65 3.15 27.84 18.35
CA ARG A 65 1.74 27.70 18.73
C ARG A 65 1.48 26.30 19.33
N PRO A 66 0.85 26.19 20.51
CA PRO A 66 0.41 24.90 21.04
C PRO A 66 -0.49 24.14 20.06
N GLY A 67 -0.24 22.85 19.87
CA GLY A 67 -0.93 21.99 18.89
C GLY A 67 -0.32 22.02 17.48
N HIS A 68 0.78 22.75 17.28
CA HIS A 68 1.53 22.84 16.02
C HIS A 68 2.98 22.36 16.22
N GLU A 69 3.14 21.27 16.96
CA GLU A 69 4.43 20.62 17.22
C GLU A 69 4.95 19.88 15.97
N ALA A 70 6.28 19.82 15.82
CA ALA A 70 6.96 19.15 14.71
C ALA A 70 6.76 17.63 14.73
N ALA A 71 6.74 17.06 15.93
CA ALA A 71 6.49 15.65 16.18
C ALA A 71 5.34 15.52 17.19
N PRO A 72 4.67 14.35 17.25
CA PRO A 72 3.72 14.01 18.31
C PRO A 72 4.32 14.14 19.71
#